data_AF-A0A948Q0H8-F1
#
_entry.id   AF-A0A948Q0H8-F1
#
_cell.length_a   1.000
_cell.length_b   1.000
_cell.length_c   1.000
_cell.angle_alpha   90.00
_cell.angle_beta   90.00
_cell.angle_gamma   90.00
#
_symmetry.space_group_name_H-M   'P 1'
#
loop_
_entity.id
_entity.type
_entity.pdbx_description
1 polymer ?
#
loop_
_entity_poly.entity_id
_entity_poly.type
_entity_poly.pdbx_seq_one_letter_code
_entity_poly.pdbx_strand_id
1 'polypeptide(L)' 'MPVYEYKCKKCGHTFEKLVLKKEEEADIRCPKCKGKVKRVVSIPQEHIAL' A
#
# COMPACT_ATOMS: atom_id res chain seq x y z
N MET A 1 4.82 -12.42 8.07
CA MET A 1 3.96 -11.25 8.37
C MET A 1 3.76 -10.49 7.08
N PRO A 2 2.53 -10.33 6.57
CA PRO A 2 2.34 -9.70 5.28
C PRO A 2 2.61 -8.20 5.39
N VAL A 3 3.57 -7.73 4.58
CA VAL A 3 3.82 -6.31 4.36
C VAL A 3 3.12 -5.93 3.07
N TYR A 4 2.38 -4.83 3.09
CA TYR A 4 1.68 -4.32 1.94
C TYR A 4 2.18 -2.92 1.60
N GLU A 5 2.23 -2.62 0.31
CA GLU A 5 2.54 -1.28 -0.17
C GLU A 5 1.25 -0.45 -0.28
N TYR A 6 1.33 0.82 0.12
CA TYR A 6 0.25 1.78 0.05
C TYR A 6 0.69 3.05 -0.67
N LYS A 7 -0.19 3.59 -1.50
CA LYS A 7 -0.01 4.89 -2.15
C LYS A 7 -1.06 5.88 -1.69
N CYS A 8 -0.63 7.05 -1.25
CA CYS A 8 -1.52 8.14 -0.89
C CYS A 8 -2.26 8.69 -2.12
N LYS A 9 -3.58 8.84 -2.01
CA LYS A 9 -4.42 9.42 -3.07
C LYS A 9 -4.30 10.95 -3.18
N LYS A 10 -3.74 11.63 -2.17
CA LYS A 10 -3.59 13.09 -2.13
C LYS A 10 -2.22 13.58 -2.59
N CYS A 11 -1.14 13.10 -1.96
CA CYS A 11 0.22 13.57 -2.24
C CYS A 11 1.07 12.57 -3.04
N GLY A 12 0.52 11.41 -3.40
CA GLY A 12 1.23 10.40 -4.17
C GLY A 12 2.31 9.63 -3.42
N HIS A 13 2.58 9.95 -2.15
CA HIS A 13 3.59 9.25 -1.34
C HIS A 13 3.28 7.76 -1.20
N THR A 14 4.26 6.93 -1.52
CA THR A 14 4.22 5.47 -1.38
C THR A 14 5.00 5.04 -0.13
N PHE A 15 4.47 4.07 0.62
CA PHE A 15 5.10 3.52 1.83
C PHE A 15 4.61 2.09 2.08
N GLU A 16 5.39 1.33 2.83
CA GLU A 16 5.07 -0.05 3.20
C GLU A 16 4.54 -0.09 4.64
N LYS A 17 3.56 -0.97 4.90
CA LYS A 17 3.05 -1.21 6.26
C LYS A 17 2.75 -2.67 6.49
N LEU A 18 3.20 -3.15 7.64
CA LEU A 18 2.87 -4.46 8.17
C LEU A 18 1.43 -4.44 8.69
N VAL A 19 0.62 -5.38 8.22
CA VAL A 19 -0.79 -5.48 8.61
C VAL A 19 -1.03 -6.86 9.19
N LEU A 20 -1.39 -6.91 10.47
CA LEU A 20 -1.65 -8.17 11.18
C LEU A 20 -3.11 -8.60 11.03
N LYS A 21 -4.03 -7.62 11.02
CA LYS A 21 -5.48 -7.85 10.88
C LYS A 21 -6.05 -6.98 9.76
N LYS A 22 -7.06 -7.51 9.06
CA LYS A 22 -7.67 -6.81 7.92
C LYS A 22 -8.39 -5.52 8.35
N GLU A 23 -8.94 -5.48 9.56
CA GLU A 23 -9.58 -4.28 10.11
C GLU A 23 -8.62 -3.10 10.25
N GLU A 24 -7.32 -3.35 10.50
CA GLU A 24 -6.32 -2.29 10.59
C GLU A 24 -6.08 -1.58 9.25
N GLU A 25 -6.38 -2.25 8.13
CA GLU A 25 -6.20 -1.69 6.78
C GLU A 25 -7.10 -0.47 6.54
N ALA A 26 -8.28 -0.45 7.15
CA ALA A 26 -9.26 0.64 7.02
C ALA A 26 -8.78 1.95 7.68
N ASP A 27 -7.93 1.87 8.70
CA ASP A 27 -7.44 3.03 9.45
C ASP A 27 -6.09 3.56 8.92
N ILE A 28 -5.52 2.92 7.89
CA ILE A 28 -4.23 3.34 7.34
C ILE A 28 -4.36 4.72 6.68
N ARG A 29 -3.53 5.65 7.15
CA ARG A 29 -3.43 7.03 6.67
C ARG A 29 -2.03 7.30 6.16
N CYS A 30 -1.92 8.24 5.22
CA CYS A 30 -0.61 8.66 4.73
C CYS A 30 0.21 9.31 5.85
N PRO A 31 1.48 8.90 6.09
CA PRO A 31 2.31 9.46 7.14
C PRO A 31 2.73 10.92 6.87
N LYS A 32 2.71 11.37 5.60
CA LYS A 32 3.09 12.74 5.22
C LYS A 32 1.96 13.77 5.31
N CYS A 33 0.73 13.40 4.93
CA CYS A 33 -0.37 14.35 4.79
C CYS A 33 -1.67 13.90 5.45
N LYS A 34 -1.68 12.75 6.13
CA LYS A 34 -2.86 12.12 6.77
C LYS A 34 -4.03 11.85 5.80
N GLY A 35 -3.75 11.87 4.50
CA GLY A 35 -4.72 11.58 3.44
C GLY A 35 -5.08 10.09 3.33
N LYS A 36 -6.18 9.81 2.63
CA LYS A 36 -6.61 8.44 2.30
C LYS A 36 -5.55 7.76 1.42
N VAL A 37 -5.34 6.47 1.64
CA VAL A 37 -4.41 5.64 0.86
C VAL A 37 -5.18 4.59 0.06
N LYS A 38 -4.49 3.96 -0.88
CA LYS A 38 -4.92 2.71 -1.52
C LYS A 38 -3.77 1.71 -1.45
N ARG A 39 -4.11 0.44 -1.27
CA ARG A 39 -3.14 -0.63 -1.41
C ARG A 39 -2.67 -0.72 -2.86
N VAL A 40 -1.38 -0.89 -3.05
CA VAL A 40 -0.75 -1.15 -4.34
C VAL A 40 -0.46 -2.64 -4.36
N VAL A 41 -0.99 -3.33 -5.35
CA VAL A 41 -0.59 -4.71 -5.62
C VAL A 41 0.48 -4.59 -6.69
N SER A 42 1.73 -4.74 -6.29
CA SER A 42 2.82 -4.98 -7.24
C SER A 42 2.56 -6.36 -7.83
N ILE A 43 2.10 -6.39 -9.09
CA ILE A 43 2.16 -7.61 -9.88
C ILE A 43 3.65 -8.00 -9.89
N PRO A 44 4.03 -9.23 -9.48
CA PRO A 44 5.36 -9.71 -9.82
C PRO A 44 5.49 -9.54 -11.34
N GLN A 45 6.59 -8.96 -11.78
CA GLN A 45 6.90 -8.86 -13.20
C GLN A 45 7.20 -10.28 -13.67
N GLU A 46 6.15 -11.08 -13.88
CA GLU A 46 6.22 -12.32 -14.62
C GLU A 46 6.79 -11.91 -15.97
N HIS A 47 8.06 -12.28 -16.22
CA HIS A 47 8.64 -12.21 -17.54
C HIS A 47 7.63 -12.83 -18.50
N ILE A 48 7.04 -11.99 -19.35
CA ILE A 48 6.41 -12.45 -20.59
C ILE A 48 7.57 -13.04 -21.37
N ALA A 49 7.77 -14.36 -21.22
CA ALA A 49 8.57 -15.14 -22.13
C ALA A 49 7.83 -15.09 -23.47
N LEU A 50 8.40 -14.31 -24.39
CA LEU A 50 8.12 -14.37 -25.82
C LEU A 50 8.51 -15.74 -26.37
#